data_AF-A0A7X5BDC3-F1
#
_entry.id   AF-A0A7X5BDC3-F1
#
_cell.length_a   1.000
_cell.length_b   1.000
_cell.length_c   1.000
_cell.angle_alpha   90.00
_cell.angle_beta   90.00
_cell.angle_gamma   90.00
#
_symmetry.space_group_name_H-M   'P 1'
#
loop_
_entity.id
_entity.type
_entity.pdbx_description
1 polymer ?
#
loop_
_entity_poly.entity_id
_entity_poly.type
_entity_poly.pdbx_seq_one_letter_code
_entity_poly.pdbx_strand_id
1 'polypeptide(L)'
;MPKSIPVHTQFNPDPSSPITCATCQACCCRLEVMIISDTGVPEQYIAIDQWGGETMRRLDDGWCSALDRETFMCSIYELRPWVCRAFEMGAHECLQERELFNP
;
A
#
# COMPACT_ATOMS: atom_id res chain seq x y z
N MET A 1 -5.82 33.55 15.78
CA MET A 1 -4.93 32.80 16.68
C MET A 1 -5.11 31.32 16.38
N PRO A 2 -4.25 30.68 15.58
CA PRO A 2 -4.40 29.25 15.35
C PRO A 2 -3.97 28.49 16.60
N LYS A 3 -4.88 27.69 17.16
CA LYS A 3 -4.59 26.76 18.25
C LYS A 3 -3.70 25.66 17.70
N SER A 4 -2.58 25.45 18.36
CA SER A 4 -1.55 24.46 18.09
C SER A 4 -2.15 23.05 18.05
N ILE A 5 -1.95 22.36 16.93
CA ILE A 5 -2.14 20.90 16.83
C ILE A 5 -0.81 20.27 17.25
N PRO A 6 -0.76 19.36 18.24
CA PRO A 6 0.44 18.57 18.46
C PRO A 6 0.52 17.55 17.33
N VAL A 7 1.32 17.85 16.31
CA VAL A 7 1.85 16.86 15.38
C VAL A 7 3.03 16.17 16.10
N HIS A 8 3.26 14.90 15.76
CA HIS A 8 4.28 13.97 16.28
C HIS A 8 3.78 13.03 17.39
N THR A 9 2.87 12.11 17.03
CA THR A 9 2.91 10.78 17.62
C THR A 9 4.01 10.01 16.89
N GLN A 10 5.20 9.97 17.48
CA GLN A 10 6.33 9.19 16.97
C GLN A 10 5.93 7.71 16.99
N PHE A 11 5.90 7.06 15.81
CA PHE A 11 5.83 5.62 15.74
C PHE A 11 7.23 5.07 16.08
N ASN A 12 7.44 4.71 17.34
CA ASN A 12 8.59 3.90 17.74
C ASN A 12 8.16 2.45 17.75
N PRO A 13 8.33 1.67 16.67
CA PRO A 13 8.21 0.24 16.77
C PRO A 13 9.35 -0.22 17.67
N ASP A 14 9.01 -0.84 18.80
CA ASP A 14 9.98 -1.67 19.50
C ASP A 14 10.64 -2.58 18.44
N PRO A 15 11.97 -2.60 18.29
CA PRO A 15 12.64 -3.41 17.28
C PRO A 15 12.37 -4.91 17.43
N SER A 16 11.77 -5.34 18.55
CA SER A 16 11.28 -6.70 18.77
C SER A 16 9.83 -6.94 18.28
N SER A 17 9.09 -5.90 17.89
CA SER A 17 7.72 -6.03 17.38
C SER A 17 7.70 -6.63 15.98
N PRO A 18 6.84 -7.63 15.71
CA PRO A 18 6.80 -8.30 14.42
C PRO A 18 6.34 -7.34 13.31
N ILE A 19 7.08 -7.35 12.20
CA ILE A 19 6.72 -6.61 10.98
C ILE A 19 5.55 -7.32 10.29
N THR A 20 4.35 -6.73 10.39
CA THR A 20 3.12 -7.26 9.78
C THR A 20 2.36 -6.18 9.02
N CYS A 21 1.59 -6.54 7.98
CA CYS A 21 0.77 -5.57 7.24
C CYS A 21 -0.24 -4.82 8.12
N ALA A 22 -0.70 -5.45 9.21
CA ALA A 22 -1.61 -4.84 10.18
C ALA A 22 -1.04 -3.59 10.87
N THR A 23 0.29 -3.39 10.86
CA THR A 23 0.96 -2.26 11.52
C THR A 23 1.54 -1.22 10.56
N CYS A 24 1.50 -1.45 9.24
CA CYS A 24 2.12 -0.53 8.28
C CYS A 24 1.20 0.60 7.78
N GLN A 25 -0.08 0.56 8.16
CA GLN A 25 -1.11 1.46 7.59
C GLN A 25 -1.08 1.41 6.05
N ALA A 26 -1.00 0.19 5.49
CA ALA A 26 -0.95 -0.11 4.06
C ALA A 26 -0.07 0.83 3.19
N CYS A 27 1.15 1.14 3.65
CA CYS A 27 2.12 1.93 2.89
C CYS A 27 2.31 1.44 1.44
N CYS A 28 2.37 0.13 1.21
CA CYS A 28 2.51 -0.47 -0.12
C CYS A 28 1.32 -0.17 -1.05
N CYS A 29 0.12 0.07 -0.51
CA CYS A 29 -1.05 0.45 -1.30
C CYS A 29 -1.03 1.92 -1.75
N ARG A 30 0.00 2.71 -1.37
CA ARG A 30 0.21 4.07 -1.88
C ARG A 30 1.13 4.11 -3.10
N LEU A 31 1.83 3.01 -3.38
CA LEU A 31 2.75 2.89 -4.49
C LEU A 31 1.99 2.72 -5.81
N GLU A 32 2.59 3.19 -6.90
CA GLU A 32 2.14 2.87 -8.25
C GLU A 32 2.60 1.45 -8.60
N VAL A 33 1.66 0.61 -9.04
CA VAL A 33 1.90 -0.81 -9.29
C VAL A 33 1.47 -1.14 -10.70
N MET A 34 2.43 -1.54 -11.54
CA MET A 34 2.14 -2.10 -12.85
C MET A 34 1.63 -3.54 -12.74
N ILE A 35 0.71 -3.90 -13.61
CA ILE A 35 0.19 -5.26 -13.75
C ILE A 35 0.92 -5.89 -14.95
N ILE A 36 1.93 -6.69 -14.65
CA ILE A 36 2.81 -7.29 -15.68
C ILE A 36 2.39 -8.70 -16.10
N SER A 37 1.37 -9.28 -15.44
CA SER A 37 0.88 -10.63 -15.71
C SER A 37 -0.57 -10.78 -15.25
N ASP A 38 -1.34 -11.59 -15.97
CA ASP A 38 -2.68 -11.96 -15.54
C ASP A 38 -2.60 -12.78 -14.24
N THR A 39 -3.15 -12.19 -13.18
CA THR A 39 -3.20 -12.74 -11.83
C THR A 39 -4.62 -12.85 -11.32
N GLY A 40 -5.61 -12.53 -12.17
CA GLY A 40 -7.02 -12.46 -11.78
C GLY A 40 -7.40 -11.19 -11.00
N VAL A 41 -6.65 -10.09 -11.15
CA VAL A 41 -7.07 -8.78 -10.60
C VAL A 41 -8.41 -8.41 -11.23
N PRO A 42 -9.47 -8.16 -10.44
CA PRO A 42 -10.76 -7.76 -11.00
C PRO A 42 -10.67 -6.43 -11.75
N GLU A 43 -11.34 -6.31 -12.90
CA GLU A 43 -11.28 -5.14 -13.80
C GLU A 43 -11.56 -3.81 -13.09
N GLN A 44 -12.46 -3.78 -12.10
CA GLN A 44 -12.76 -2.57 -11.34
C GLN A 44 -11.56 -2.04 -10.52
N TYR A 45 -10.49 -2.81 -10.36
CA TYR A 45 -9.27 -2.38 -9.68
C TYR A 45 -8.13 -2.05 -10.65
N ILE A 46 -8.39 -2.05 -11.96
CA ILE A 46 -7.39 -1.81 -13.01
C ILE A 46 -7.62 -0.42 -13.61
N ALA A 47 -6.53 0.31 -13.84
CA ALA A 47 -6.49 1.50 -14.67
C ALA A 47 -5.66 1.19 -15.91
N ILE A 48 -6.17 1.56 -17.09
CA ILE A 48 -5.52 1.34 -18.39
C ILE A 48 -5.14 2.71 -18.95
N ASP A 49 -3.87 2.87 -19.32
CA ASP A 49 -3.38 4.09 -19.94
C ASP A 49 -3.68 4.15 -21.46
N GLN A 50 -3.27 5.24 -22.10
CA GLN A 50 -3.51 5.44 -23.54
C GLN A 50 -2.75 4.47 -24.47
N TRP A 51 -1.74 3.77 -23.94
CA TRP A 51 -0.94 2.79 -24.67
C TRP A 51 -1.33 1.34 -24.33
N GLY A 52 -2.35 1.16 -23.49
CA GLY A 52 -2.82 -0.16 -23.04
C GLY A 52 -2.04 -0.73 -21.85
N GLY A 53 -1.20 0.09 -21.19
CA GLY A 53 -0.52 -0.29 -19.96
C GLY A 53 -1.49 -0.41 -18.79
N GLU A 54 -1.43 -1.52 -18.06
CA GLU A 54 -2.29 -1.79 -16.91
C GLU A 54 -1.58 -1.47 -15.59
N THR A 55 -2.26 -0.73 -14.73
CA THR A 55 -1.82 -0.43 -13.37
C THR A 55 -2.94 -0.70 -12.37
N MET A 56 -2.59 -0.87 -11.10
CA MET A 56 -3.61 -0.83 -10.05
C MET A 56 -4.25 0.56 -10.01
N ARG A 57 -5.57 0.62 -10.17
CA ARG A 57 -6.35 1.86 -10.11
C ARG A 57 -6.17 2.53 -8.75
N ARG A 58 -5.72 3.78 -8.75
CA ARG A 58 -5.62 4.63 -7.57
C ARG A 58 -6.82 5.56 -7.46
N LEU A 59 -7.22 5.84 -6.23
CA LEU A 59 -8.28 6.81 -5.91
C LEU A 59 -7.66 8.20 -5.65
N ASP A 60 -8.51 9.22 -5.56
CA ASP A 60 -8.09 10.61 -5.38
C ASP A 60 -7.33 10.87 -4.08
N ASP A 61 -7.47 9.98 -3.09
CA ASP A 61 -6.74 10.05 -1.83
C ASP A 61 -5.34 9.41 -1.90
N GLY A 62 -4.94 8.93 -3.08
CA GLY A 62 -3.61 8.41 -3.37
C GLY A 62 -3.41 6.94 -3.07
N TRP A 63 -4.43 6.21 -2.61
CA TRP A 63 -4.32 4.77 -2.35
C TRP A 63 -4.91 3.94 -3.48
N CYS A 64 -4.44 2.70 -3.58
CA CYS A 64 -5.03 1.67 -4.41
C CYS A 64 -6.50 1.44 -4.06
N SER A 65 -7.33 1.31 -5.09
CA SER A 65 -8.78 1.11 -4.98
C SER A 65 -9.19 -0.21 -4.31
N ALA A 66 -8.27 -1.18 -4.19
CA ALA A 66 -8.52 -2.45 -3.51
C ALA A 66 -8.16 -2.45 -2.01
N LEU A 67 -7.86 -1.30 -1.44
CA LEU A 67 -7.61 -1.18 -0.01
C LEU A 67 -8.90 -1.14 0.81
N ASP A 68 -8.98 -1.99 1.83
CA ASP A 68 -9.95 -1.85 2.91
C ASP A 68 -9.46 -0.78 3.91
N ARG A 69 -10.30 0.24 4.15
CA ARG A 69 -9.98 1.40 5.00
C ARG A 69 -10.17 1.16 6.48
N GLU A 70 -10.92 0.12 6.85
CA GLU A 70 -11.10 -0.24 8.25
C GLU A 70 -9.93 -1.07 8.75
N THR A 71 -9.47 -2.02 7.93
CA THR A 71 -8.42 -2.97 8.30
C THR A 71 -7.02 -2.59 7.82
N PHE A 72 -6.92 -1.66 6.86
CA PHE A 72 -5.68 -1.37 6.13
C PHE A 72 -5.06 -2.61 5.47
N MET A 73 -5.90 -3.58 5.08
CA MET A 73 -5.49 -4.77 4.33
C MET A 73 -6.04 -4.74 2.90
N CYS A 74 -5.38 -5.43 1.99
CA CYS A 74 -5.85 -5.55 0.62
C CYS A 74 -7.07 -6.48 0.58
N SER A 75 -8.21 -6.00 0.06
CA SER A 75 -9.46 -6.76 -0.06
C SER A 75 -9.39 -7.89 -1.09
N ILE A 76 -8.39 -7.85 -1.97
CA ILE A 76 -8.14 -8.85 -3.02
C ILE A 76 -6.84 -9.63 -2.77
N TYR A 77 -6.46 -9.89 -1.52
CA TYR A 77 -5.14 -10.43 -1.15
C TYR A 77 -4.69 -11.65 -1.99
N GLU A 78 -5.62 -12.56 -2.27
CA GLU A 78 -5.41 -13.78 -3.08
C GLU A 78 -5.36 -13.55 -4.59
N LEU A 79 -5.88 -12.42 -5.06
CA LEU A 79 -5.92 -11.99 -6.46
C LEU A 79 -4.98 -10.80 -6.73
N ARG A 80 -4.07 -10.49 -5.80
CA ARG A 80 -3.11 -9.41 -5.96
C ARG A 80 -2.26 -9.60 -7.22
N PRO A 81 -1.86 -8.49 -7.88
CA PRO A 81 -0.91 -8.56 -8.99
C PRO A 81 0.41 -9.13 -8.51
N TRP A 82 1.18 -9.71 -9.43
CA TRP A 82 2.46 -10.35 -9.14
C TRP A 82 3.41 -9.41 -8.39
N VAL A 83 3.46 -8.14 -8.80
CA VAL A 83 4.30 -7.11 -8.17
C VAL A 83 3.98 -6.95 -6.67
N CYS A 84 2.69 -6.92 -6.30
CA CYS A 84 2.29 -6.85 -4.89
C CYS A 84 2.59 -8.14 -4.10
N ARG A 85 2.78 -9.29 -4.76
CA ARG A 85 3.19 -10.55 -4.12
C ARG A 85 4.70 -10.62 -3.96
N ALA A 86 5.44 -10.11 -4.95
CA ALA A 86 6.90 -10.03 -4.93
C ALA A 86 7.42 -9.02 -3.90
N PHE A 87 6.60 -8.03 -3.54
CA PHE A 87 6.88 -7.11 -2.44
C PHE A 87 6.81 -7.83 -1.09
N GLU A 88 7.94 -8.34 -0.63
CA GLU A 88 8.04 -9.19 0.55
C GLU A 88 7.93 -8.40 1.87
N MET A 89 7.08 -8.88 2.77
CA MET A 89 6.86 -8.29 4.07
C MET A 89 8.14 -8.36 4.92
N GLY A 90 8.64 -7.20 5.37
CA GLY A 90 9.86 -7.12 6.18
C GLY A 90 11.15 -7.17 5.38
N ALA A 91 11.09 -7.30 4.06
CA ALA A 91 12.26 -7.09 3.20
C ALA A 91 12.66 -5.60 3.14
N HIS A 92 13.82 -5.33 2.54
CA HIS A 92 14.40 -3.99 2.45
C HIS A 92 13.41 -2.94 1.93
N GLU A 93 12.73 -3.22 0.83
CA GLU A 93 11.73 -2.31 0.24
C GLU A 93 10.54 -2.05 1.19
N CYS A 94 10.05 -3.08 1.88
CA CYS A 94 8.97 -2.92 2.85
C CYS A 94 9.38 -2.01 4.02
N LEU A 95 10.61 -2.14 4.51
CA LEU A 95 11.12 -1.32 5.61
C LEU A 95 11.34 0.13 5.18
N GLN A 96 11.91 0.33 3.99
CA GLN A 96 12.12 1.67 3.43
C GLN A 96 10.79 2.43 3.29
N GLU A 97 9.76 1.78 2.71
CA GLU A 97 8.46 2.43 2.53
C GLU A 97 7.74 2.72 3.85
N ARG A 98 7.95 1.88 4.87
CA ARG A 98 7.44 2.16 6.22
C ARG A 98 8.08 3.42 6.80
N GLU A 99 9.38 3.61 6.62
CA GLU A 99 10.10 4.80 7.09
C GLU A 99 9.61 6.07 6.36
N LEU A 100 9.33 5.98 5.06
CA LEU A 100 8.83 7.10 4.26
C LEU A 100 7.39 7.51 4.60
N PHE A 101 6.50 6.54 4.82
CA PHE A 101 5.06 6.80 4.97
C PHE A 101 4.54 6.82 6.41
N ASN A 102 5.31 6.33 7.38
CA ASN A 102 4.96 6.31 8.80
C ASN A 102 6.16 6.77 9.66
N PRO A 103 6.59 8.05 9.52
CA PRO A 103 7.73 8.62 10.24
C PRO A 103 7.46 8.89 11.73
#